data_AF-A0A0P9RH05-F1
#
_entry.id   AF-A0A0P9RH05-F1
#
_cell.length_a   1.000
_cell.length_b   1.000
_cell.length_c   1.000
_cell.angle_alpha   90.00
_cell.angle_beta   90.00
_cell.angle_gamma   90.00
#
_symmetry.space_group_name_H-M   'P 1'
#
loop_
_entity.id
_entity.type
_entity.pdbx_description
1 polymer ?
#
loop_
_entity_poly.entity_id
_entity_poly.type
_entity_poly.pdbx_seq_one_letter_code
_entity_poly.pdbx_strand_id
1 'polypeptide(L)'
;MKRKAWPGWRFYDLQQTENPQTENAHHYKAGYIMQTFRTYVRKMYFRSFFFFIFMLIALVIYSIAFNLFDNTDCQRYNHTEALNGGAKSFGSKDFIITFCGAGVSNSLFNGDGMERVRLTIFDKQGELLARRYYKVFWDGQPGHEPLKVSENSIIYQDDKEQKDYLITMPPTRLEWIRARLPL
;
A
#
# COMPACT_ATOMS: atom_id res chain seq x y z
N MET A 1 -6.91 97.29 17.01
CA MET A 1 -8.12 96.63 16.45
C MET A 1 -8.51 95.48 17.37
N LYS A 2 -9.70 95.54 17.99
CA LYS A 2 -10.20 94.52 18.94
C LYS A 2 -10.82 93.33 18.20
N ARG A 3 -10.57 92.10 18.66
CA ARG A 3 -11.45 90.94 18.42
C ARG A 3 -11.70 90.23 19.77
N LYS A 4 -12.98 90.01 20.07
CA LYS A 4 -13.50 89.24 21.21
C LYS A 4 -13.74 87.78 20.81
N ALA A 5 -13.81 86.92 21.83
CA ALA A 5 -14.61 85.69 22.03
C ALA A 5 -13.71 84.54 22.57
N TRP A 6 -14.06 83.64 23.50
CA TRP A 6 -15.30 83.02 24.01
C TRP A 6 -15.10 82.54 25.48
N PRO A 7 -16.15 82.14 26.24
CA PRO A 7 -16.04 81.47 27.55
C PRO A 7 -16.08 79.94 27.42
N GLY A 8 -15.35 79.21 28.28
CA GLY A 8 -15.34 77.73 28.22
C GLY A 8 -14.89 77.04 29.50
N TRP A 9 -15.89 76.51 30.22
CA TRP A 9 -15.96 75.25 31.00
C TRP A 9 -14.99 74.94 32.16
N ARG A 10 -15.64 74.61 33.28
CA ARG A 10 -15.15 74.20 34.60
C ARG A 10 -14.79 72.70 34.54
N PHE A 11 -13.53 72.37 34.81
CA PHE A 11 -13.07 70.99 35.03
C PHE A 11 -13.53 70.50 36.42
N TYR A 12 -14.19 69.34 36.47
CA TYR A 12 -14.27 68.51 37.67
C TYR A 12 -13.59 67.18 37.37
N ASP A 13 -12.64 66.82 38.23
CA ASP A 13 -11.93 65.56 38.24
C ASP A 13 -12.88 64.37 38.44
N LEU A 14 -12.73 63.32 37.64
CA LEU A 14 -13.33 62.01 37.88
C LEU A 14 -12.27 61.12 38.53
N GLN A 15 -12.38 60.96 39.86
CA GLN A 15 -11.75 59.83 40.56
C GLN A 15 -12.42 58.53 40.10
N GLN A 16 -11.64 57.66 39.48
CA GLN A 16 -12.04 56.31 39.11
C GLN A 16 -11.89 55.40 40.34
N THR A 17 -13.01 54.98 40.93
CA THR A 17 -13.02 53.96 41.98
C THR A 17 -12.95 52.58 41.33
N GLU A 18 -11.87 51.85 41.60
CA GLU A 18 -11.62 50.50 41.11
C GLU A 18 -12.54 49.51 41.83
N ASN A 19 -13.41 48.80 41.09
CA ASN A 19 -14.44 47.91 41.64
C ASN A 19 -13.91 46.45 41.75
N PRO A 20 -13.80 45.88 42.96
CA PRO A 20 -13.28 44.53 43.20
C PRO A 20 -14.13 43.38 42.63
N GLN A 21 -15.32 43.65 42.08
CA GLN A 21 -16.08 42.65 41.33
C GLN A 21 -15.49 42.32 39.95
N THR A 22 -14.74 43.25 39.35
CA THR A 22 -14.21 43.07 37.99
C THR A 22 -13.07 42.05 37.96
N GLU A 23 -12.17 42.08 38.94
CA GLU A 23 -11.03 41.16 39.06
C GLU A 23 -11.49 39.70 39.21
N ASN A 24 -12.49 39.45 40.06
CA ASN A 24 -13.05 38.11 40.27
C ASN A 24 -13.72 37.54 39.01
N ALA A 25 -14.38 38.38 38.21
CA ALA A 25 -14.98 37.96 36.94
C ALA A 25 -13.92 37.59 35.89
N HIS A 26 -12.79 38.29 35.85
CA HIS A 26 -11.68 37.99 34.96
C HIS A 26 -11.00 36.65 35.32
N HIS A 27 -10.77 36.38 36.60
CA HIS A 27 -10.22 35.09 37.06
C HIS A 27 -11.16 33.91 36.77
N TYR A 28 -12.47 34.07 37.00
CA TYR A 28 -13.45 33.02 36.72
C TYR A 28 -13.54 32.70 35.23
N LYS A 29 -13.49 33.73 34.37
CA LYS A 29 -13.54 33.58 32.91
C LYS A 29 -12.27 32.94 32.35
N ALA A 30 -11.09 33.29 32.87
CA ALA A 30 -9.82 32.67 32.50
C ALA A 30 -9.77 31.17 32.88
N GLY A 31 -10.27 30.81 34.06
CA GLY A 31 -10.36 29.42 34.51
C GLY A 31 -11.28 28.55 33.62
N TYR A 32 -12.45 29.08 33.24
CA TYR A 32 -13.37 28.39 32.32
C TYR A 32 -12.80 28.20 30.91
N ILE A 33 -12.09 29.20 30.37
CA ILE A 33 -11.45 29.11 29.04
C ILE A 33 -10.30 28.07 29.07
N MET A 34 -9.54 28.00 30.16
CA MET A 34 -8.43 27.05 30.27
C MET A 34 -8.91 25.59 30.43
N GLN A 35 -10.01 25.36 31.13
CA GLN A 35 -10.62 24.03 31.27
C GLN A 35 -11.28 23.55 29.98
N THR A 36 -11.95 24.43 29.24
CA THR A 36 -12.54 24.11 27.92
C THR A 36 -11.48 23.82 26.86
N PHE A 37 -10.35 24.54 26.87
CA PHE A 37 -9.22 24.23 25.99
C PHE A 37 -8.59 22.87 26.33
N ARG A 38 -8.40 22.55 27.62
CA ARG A 38 -7.84 21.25 28.06
C ARG A 38 -8.72 20.07 27.69
N THR A 39 -10.04 20.21 27.80
CA THR A 39 -11.01 19.18 27.42
C THR A 39 -11.13 19.02 25.90
N TYR A 40 -11.05 20.12 25.15
CA TYR A 40 -11.00 20.09 23.68
C TYR A 40 -9.73 19.40 23.18
N VAL A 41 -8.57 19.77 23.71
CA VAL A 41 -7.26 19.17 23.38
C VAL A 41 -7.24 17.68 23.73
N ARG A 42 -7.73 17.29 24.92
CA ARG A 42 -7.87 15.87 25.31
C ARG A 42 -8.79 15.09 24.38
N LYS A 43 -9.91 15.67 23.94
CA LYS A 43 -10.86 15.04 23.00
C LYS A 43 -10.27 14.94 21.58
N MET A 44 -9.43 15.89 21.18
CA MET A 44 -8.70 15.88 19.90
C MET A 44 -7.60 14.82 19.88
N TYR A 45 -6.80 14.70 20.95
CA TYR A 45 -5.81 13.63 21.09
C TYR A 45 -6.46 12.25 21.17
N PHE A 46 -7.61 12.12 21.85
CA PHE A 46 -8.36 10.86 21.89
C PHE A 46 -8.81 10.47 20.48
N ARG A 47 -9.46 11.37 19.73
CA ARG A 47 -9.87 11.09 18.33
C ARG A 47 -8.67 10.73 17.45
N SER A 48 -7.58 11.49 17.53
CA SER A 48 -6.37 11.20 16.75
C SER A 48 -5.78 9.83 17.09
N PHE A 49 -5.75 9.45 18.36
CA PHE A 49 -5.32 8.12 18.80
C PHE A 49 -6.16 6.99 18.17
N PHE A 50 -7.50 7.10 18.18
CA PHE A 50 -8.35 6.10 17.51
C PHE A 50 -8.13 6.04 16.01
N PHE A 51 -7.90 7.18 15.34
CA PHE A 51 -7.57 7.19 13.91
C PHE A 51 -6.23 6.50 13.62
N PHE A 52 -5.20 6.75 14.43
CA PHE A 52 -3.91 6.07 14.29
C PHE A 52 -4.03 4.56 14.50
N ILE A 53 -4.73 4.13 15.53
CA ILE A 53 -4.98 2.70 15.79
C ILE A 53 -5.78 2.08 14.64
N PHE A 54 -6.80 2.75 14.13
CA PHE A 54 -7.57 2.27 12.97
C PHE A 54 -6.69 2.12 11.72
N MET A 55 -5.80 3.08 11.44
CA MET A 55 -4.86 2.99 10.31
C MET A 55 -3.88 1.83 10.47
N LEU A 56 -3.38 1.58 11.68
CA LEU A 56 -2.51 0.43 11.96
C LEU A 56 -3.26 -0.90 11.78
N ILE A 57 -4.49 -1.00 12.28
CA ILE A 57 -5.33 -2.19 12.10
C ILE A 57 -5.62 -2.40 10.61
N ALA A 58 -5.98 -1.34 9.87
CA ALA A 58 -6.20 -1.42 8.43
C ALA A 58 -4.94 -1.89 7.68
N LEU A 59 -3.75 -1.41 8.07
CA LEU A 59 -2.49 -1.85 7.50
C LEU A 59 -2.20 -3.34 7.77
N VAL A 60 -2.48 -3.81 8.99
CA VAL A 60 -2.34 -5.23 9.35
C VAL A 60 -3.36 -6.10 8.61
N ILE A 61 -4.62 -5.67 8.52
CA ILE A 61 -5.64 -6.39 7.74
C ILE A 61 -5.26 -6.43 6.27
N TYR A 62 -4.76 -5.32 5.72
CA TYR A 62 -4.28 -5.25 4.34
C TYR A 62 -3.11 -6.19 4.10
N SER A 63 -2.13 -6.25 5.00
CA SER A 63 -0.99 -7.16 4.85
C SER A 63 -1.41 -8.63 4.96
N ILE A 64 -2.32 -8.98 5.88
CA ILE A 64 -2.87 -10.34 6.00
C ILE A 64 -3.64 -10.70 4.74
N ALA A 65 -4.56 -9.84 4.29
CA ALA A 65 -5.32 -10.05 3.07
C ALA A 65 -4.39 -10.21 1.86
N PHE A 66 -3.36 -9.37 1.74
CA PHE A 66 -2.39 -9.45 0.65
C PHE A 66 -1.63 -10.79 0.65
N ASN A 67 -1.15 -11.26 1.80
CA ASN A 67 -0.55 -12.59 1.92
C ASN A 67 -1.54 -13.71 1.56
N LEU A 68 -2.82 -13.52 1.89
CA LEU A 68 -3.88 -14.47 1.57
C LEU A 68 -4.30 -14.42 0.10
N PHE A 69 -4.04 -13.33 -0.62
CA PHE A 69 -4.27 -13.17 -2.06
C PHE A 69 -3.06 -13.56 -2.91
N ASP A 70 -1.82 -13.52 -2.37
CA ASP A 70 -0.64 -14.18 -2.96
C ASP A 70 -0.68 -15.70 -2.70
N ASN A 71 -1.86 -16.29 -2.85
CA ASN A 71 -2.25 -17.65 -2.45
C ASN A 71 -1.67 -18.73 -3.38
N THR A 72 -0.47 -18.52 -3.93
CA THR A 72 0.22 -19.57 -4.68
C THR A 72 0.89 -20.51 -3.70
N ASP A 73 0.26 -21.67 -3.47
CA ASP A 73 0.78 -22.73 -2.63
C ASP A 73 1.81 -23.55 -3.42
N CYS A 74 3.08 -23.13 -3.33
CA CYS A 74 4.20 -23.82 -3.98
C CYS A 74 4.40 -25.27 -3.48
N GLN A 75 3.86 -25.65 -2.32
CA GLN A 75 3.97 -27.02 -1.81
C GLN A 75 2.93 -27.92 -2.47
N ARG A 76 1.71 -27.40 -2.63
CA ARG A 76 0.58 -28.18 -3.16
C ARG A 76 0.45 -28.13 -4.68
N TYR A 77 0.74 -26.99 -5.29
CA TYR A 77 0.55 -26.75 -6.73
C TYR A 77 1.88 -26.37 -7.37
N ASN A 78 2.83 -27.31 -7.37
CA ASN A 78 4.10 -27.15 -8.06
C ASN A 78 3.96 -27.62 -9.51
N HIS A 79 3.97 -26.66 -10.43
CA HIS A 79 3.85 -26.91 -11.87
C HIS A 79 5.17 -26.73 -12.61
N THR A 80 6.29 -26.75 -11.88
CA THR A 80 7.61 -26.42 -12.43
C THR A 80 8.00 -27.36 -13.56
N GLU A 81 7.78 -28.67 -13.41
CA GLU A 81 8.09 -29.64 -14.45
C GLU A 81 7.09 -29.58 -15.62
N ALA A 82 5.80 -29.48 -15.31
CA ALA A 82 4.71 -29.41 -16.29
C ALA A 82 4.87 -28.22 -17.27
N LEU A 83 5.38 -27.10 -16.77
CA LEU A 83 5.57 -25.88 -17.54
C LEU A 83 7.00 -25.71 -18.06
N ASN A 84 7.80 -26.78 -18.13
CA ASN A 84 9.19 -26.76 -18.64
C ASN A 84 10.10 -25.75 -17.90
N GLY A 85 9.89 -25.59 -16.60
CA GLY A 85 10.77 -24.84 -15.70
C GLY A 85 12.03 -25.62 -15.32
N GLY A 86 12.49 -25.42 -14.09
CA GLY A 86 13.69 -26.03 -13.54
C GLY A 86 14.95 -25.24 -13.84
N ALA A 87 16.11 -25.90 -13.75
CA ALA A 87 17.40 -25.30 -14.02
C ALA A 87 17.58 -25.06 -15.53
N LYS A 88 17.87 -23.82 -15.93
CA LYS A 88 18.13 -23.43 -17.31
C LYS A 88 19.41 -22.61 -17.39
N SER A 89 20.20 -22.83 -18.43
CA SER A 89 21.45 -22.11 -18.70
C SER A 89 21.24 -21.11 -19.81
N PHE A 90 21.63 -19.86 -19.58
CA PHE A 90 21.64 -18.80 -20.59
C PHE A 90 23.07 -18.24 -20.67
N GLY A 91 23.77 -18.58 -21.75
CA GLY A 91 25.20 -18.33 -21.89
C GLY A 91 26.00 -19.04 -20.78
N SER A 92 26.75 -18.27 -19.99
CA SER A 92 27.59 -18.78 -18.89
C SER A 92 26.92 -18.73 -17.51
N LYS A 93 25.62 -18.40 -17.45
CA LYS A 93 24.87 -18.24 -16.21
C LYS A 93 23.74 -19.25 -16.16
N ASP A 94 23.56 -19.91 -15.01
CA ASP A 94 22.41 -20.77 -14.79
C ASP A 94 21.42 -20.10 -13.86
N PHE A 95 20.16 -20.39 -14.10
CA PHE A 95 19.01 -19.84 -13.42
C PHE A 95 18.05 -20.98 -13.06
N ILE A 96 17.30 -20.79 -11.98
CA ILE A 96 16.28 -21.73 -11.55
C ILE A 96 14.93 -21.06 -11.78
N ILE A 97 14.14 -21.63 -12.67
CA ILE A 97 12.79 -21.16 -12.98
C ILE A 97 11.81 -22.05 -12.22
N THR A 98 10.97 -21.46 -11.38
CA THR A 98 9.95 -22.20 -10.63
C THR A 98 8.56 -21.65 -10.92
N PHE A 99 7.59 -22.55 -10.87
CA PHE A 99 6.18 -22.26 -11.10
C PHE A 99 5.35 -22.73 -9.90
N CYS A 100 4.57 -21.82 -9.33
CA CYS A 100 3.63 -22.13 -8.25
C CYS A 100 2.23 -21.71 -8.62
N GLY A 101 1.28 -22.63 -8.50
CA GLY A 101 -0.13 -22.39 -8.72
C GLY A 101 -0.88 -22.02 -7.43
N ALA A 102 -2.06 -21.43 -7.58
CA ALA A 102 -3.00 -21.16 -6.48
C ALA A 102 -4.16 -22.18 -6.42
N GLY A 103 -4.13 -23.21 -7.26
CA GLY A 103 -5.26 -24.06 -7.58
C GLY A 103 -6.17 -23.44 -8.63
N VAL A 104 -6.90 -24.30 -9.35
CA VAL A 104 -7.89 -23.85 -10.33
C VAL A 104 -9.01 -23.11 -9.59
N SER A 105 -9.33 -21.91 -10.06
CA SER A 105 -10.38 -21.11 -9.44
C SER A 105 -11.76 -21.68 -9.82
N ASN A 106 -12.20 -22.69 -9.07
CA ASN A 106 -13.47 -23.40 -9.32
C ASN A 106 -14.62 -22.80 -8.49
N SER A 107 -14.58 -21.49 -8.21
CA SER A 107 -15.59 -20.89 -7.34
C SER A 107 -16.95 -20.86 -8.03
N LEU A 108 -17.99 -21.25 -7.28
CA LEU A 108 -19.37 -21.42 -7.76
C LEU A 108 -19.99 -20.16 -8.39
N PHE A 109 -19.37 -18.98 -8.20
CA PHE A 109 -19.90 -17.69 -8.65
C PHE A 109 -19.02 -16.95 -9.67
N ASN A 110 -17.72 -17.29 -9.80
CA ASN A 110 -16.77 -16.51 -10.61
C ASN A 110 -15.58 -17.32 -11.19
N GLY A 111 -15.63 -18.65 -11.16
CA GLY A 111 -14.54 -19.48 -11.69
C GLY A 111 -14.49 -19.45 -13.21
N ASP A 112 -13.37 -19.01 -13.78
CA ASP A 112 -13.10 -19.09 -15.23
C ASP A 112 -12.43 -20.43 -15.62
N GLY A 113 -12.31 -21.37 -14.68
CA GLY A 113 -11.58 -22.63 -14.88
C GLY A 113 -10.07 -22.42 -15.04
N MET A 114 -9.59 -21.21 -14.77
CA MET A 114 -8.19 -20.85 -14.92
C MET A 114 -7.50 -20.87 -13.56
N GLU A 115 -6.27 -21.34 -13.56
CA GLU A 115 -5.37 -21.26 -12.41
C GLU A 115 -4.46 -20.04 -12.55
N ARG A 116 -4.30 -19.29 -11.45
CA ARG A 116 -3.27 -18.25 -11.39
C ARG A 116 -1.94 -18.91 -11.06
N VAL A 117 -0.95 -18.74 -11.92
CA VAL A 117 0.40 -19.28 -11.77
C VAL A 117 1.40 -18.14 -11.58
N ARG A 118 2.30 -18.31 -10.61
CA ARG A 118 3.44 -17.44 -10.36
C ARG A 118 4.69 -18.06 -10.96
N LEU A 119 5.30 -17.36 -11.91
CA LEU A 119 6.63 -17.64 -12.45
C LEU A 119 7.65 -16.85 -11.65
N THR A 120 8.65 -17.55 -11.11
CA THR A 120 9.80 -16.93 -10.45
C THR A 120 11.11 -17.42 -11.06
N ILE A 121 12.03 -16.48 -11.29
CA ILE A 121 13.38 -16.76 -11.80
C ILE A 121 14.37 -16.42 -10.69
N PHE A 122 15.16 -17.40 -10.32
CA PHE A 122 16.25 -17.28 -9.35
C PHE A 122 17.61 -17.42 -10.03
N ASP A 123 18.64 -16.81 -9.48
CA ASP A 123 20.02 -17.17 -9.82
C ASP A 123 20.46 -18.46 -9.10
N LYS A 124 21.72 -18.89 -9.35
CA LYS A 124 22.33 -20.04 -8.65
C LYS A 124 22.44 -19.84 -7.13
N GLN A 125 22.52 -18.59 -6.68
CA GLN A 125 22.66 -18.22 -5.28
C GLN A 125 21.30 -18.19 -4.55
N GLY A 126 20.20 -18.28 -5.29
CA GLY A 126 18.83 -18.21 -4.78
C GLY A 126 18.25 -16.79 -4.74
N GLU A 127 18.90 -15.80 -5.33
CA GLU A 127 18.37 -14.44 -5.43
C GLU A 127 17.23 -14.37 -6.45
N LEU A 128 16.11 -13.78 -6.03
CA LEU A 128 14.98 -13.53 -6.91
C LEU A 128 15.35 -12.46 -7.96
N LEU A 129 15.32 -12.81 -9.24
CA LEU A 129 15.63 -11.91 -10.34
C LEU A 129 14.39 -11.39 -11.06
N ALA A 130 13.39 -12.25 -11.23
CA ALA A 130 12.13 -11.88 -11.88
C ALA A 130 10.96 -12.63 -11.24
N ARG A 131 9.82 -11.95 -11.17
CA ARG A 131 8.54 -12.51 -10.74
C ARG A 131 7.46 -12.06 -11.72
N ARG A 132 6.61 -12.98 -12.17
CA ARG A 132 5.44 -12.72 -13.02
C ARG A 132 4.27 -13.56 -12.55
N TYR A 133 3.07 -13.05 -12.77
CA TYR A 133 1.82 -13.80 -12.56
C TYR A 133 1.07 -13.83 -13.88
N TYR A 134 0.52 -14.98 -14.23
CA TYR A 134 -0.27 -15.18 -15.43
C TYR A 134 -1.32 -16.25 -15.14
N LYS A 135 -2.27 -16.44 -16.06
CA LYS A 135 -3.29 -17.48 -15.93
C LYS A 135 -3.04 -18.63 -16.90
N VAL A 136 -3.32 -19.83 -16.42
CA VAL A 136 -3.18 -21.09 -17.15
C VAL A 136 -4.53 -21.80 -17.16
N PHE A 137 -4.94 -22.28 -18.33
CA PHE A 137 -6.10 -23.15 -18.50
C PHE A 137 -5.64 -24.60 -18.67
N TRP A 138 -5.94 -25.45 -17.68
CA TRP A 138 -5.54 -26.85 -17.71
C TRP A 138 -6.49 -27.75 -18.50
N ASP A 139 -7.78 -27.39 -18.56
CA ASP A 139 -8.85 -28.26 -19.05
C ASP A 139 -9.10 -28.12 -20.58
N GLY A 140 -8.16 -27.53 -21.33
CA GLY A 140 -8.29 -27.26 -22.78
C GLY A 140 -7.50 -28.23 -23.66
N GLN A 141 -7.94 -28.40 -24.92
CA GLN A 141 -7.14 -29.01 -25.99
C GLN A 141 -6.97 -28.03 -27.16
N PRO A 142 -5.73 -27.74 -27.61
CA PRO A 142 -4.48 -28.10 -26.93
C PRO A 142 -4.39 -27.38 -25.57
N GLY A 143 -3.88 -28.06 -24.53
CA GLY A 143 -3.69 -27.46 -23.21
C GLY A 143 -2.70 -26.30 -23.26
N HIS A 144 -2.52 -25.61 -22.14
CA HIS A 144 -1.57 -24.51 -22.05
C HIS A 144 -0.18 -24.85 -22.60
N GLU A 145 0.42 -23.91 -23.33
CA GLU A 145 1.74 -24.10 -23.91
C GLU A 145 2.85 -24.04 -22.85
N PRO A 146 3.71 -25.06 -22.74
CA PRO A 146 4.86 -25.01 -21.83
C PRO A 146 5.78 -23.84 -22.16
N LEU A 147 6.56 -23.41 -21.15
CA LEU A 147 7.54 -22.35 -21.29
C LEU A 147 8.50 -22.64 -22.46
N LYS A 148 8.61 -21.69 -23.39
CA LYS A 148 9.57 -21.75 -24.49
C LYS A 148 10.84 -21.03 -24.07
N VAL A 149 11.95 -21.76 -24.12
CA VAL A 149 13.27 -21.23 -23.77
C VAL A 149 14.05 -20.98 -25.06
N SER A 150 14.48 -19.74 -25.24
CA SER A 150 15.37 -19.29 -26.31
C SER A 150 16.75 -18.96 -25.75
N GLU A 151 17.72 -18.67 -26.62
CA GLU A 151 19.11 -18.41 -26.20
C GLU A 151 19.25 -17.24 -25.20
N ASN A 152 18.47 -16.17 -25.40
CA ASN A 152 18.55 -14.93 -24.61
C ASN A 152 17.18 -14.51 -24.05
N SER A 153 16.17 -15.36 -24.11
CA SER A 153 14.84 -15.02 -23.63
C SER A 153 14.02 -16.24 -23.24
N ILE A 154 13.01 -15.98 -22.45
CA ILE A 154 11.97 -16.93 -22.07
C ILE A 154 10.65 -16.38 -22.59
N ILE A 155 9.84 -17.25 -23.19
CA ILE A 155 8.51 -16.91 -23.67
C ILE A 155 7.49 -17.76 -22.90
N TYR A 156 6.55 -17.09 -22.25
CA TYR A 156 5.39 -17.71 -21.59
C TYR A 156 4.11 -17.13 -22.17
N GLN A 157 3.04 -17.92 -22.20
CA GLN A 157 1.74 -17.48 -22.66
C GLN A 157 0.86 -17.11 -21.46
N ASP A 158 0.02 -16.07 -21.56
CA ASP A 158 -1.09 -15.89 -20.61
C ASP A 158 -2.38 -16.30 -21.31
N ASP A 159 -3.01 -17.38 -20.88
CA ASP A 159 -4.22 -17.91 -21.53
C ASP A 159 -5.41 -16.97 -21.40
N LYS A 160 -5.40 -16.06 -20.42
CA LYS A 160 -6.47 -15.08 -20.24
C LYS A 160 -6.46 -14.05 -21.36
N GLU A 161 -5.27 -13.65 -21.76
CA GLU A 161 -5.06 -12.64 -22.80
C GLU A 161 -4.73 -13.26 -24.16
N GLN A 162 -4.51 -14.59 -24.19
CA GLN A 162 -4.07 -15.36 -25.35
C GLN A 162 -2.85 -14.71 -26.02
N LYS A 163 -1.89 -14.27 -25.20
CA LYS A 163 -0.75 -13.48 -25.65
C LYS A 163 0.56 -14.02 -25.10
N ASP A 164 1.55 -14.05 -25.97
CA ASP A 164 2.93 -14.38 -25.63
C ASP A 164 3.63 -13.19 -24.98
N TYR A 165 4.29 -13.50 -23.86
CA TYR A 165 5.07 -12.58 -23.07
C TYR A 165 6.53 -13.00 -23.08
N LEU A 166 7.40 -12.03 -23.35
CA LEU A 166 8.84 -12.24 -23.41
C LEU A 166 9.52 -11.69 -22.15
N ILE A 167 10.39 -12.51 -21.57
CA ILE A 167 11.33 -12.13 -20.51
C ILE A 167 12.74 -12.22 -21.09
N THR A 168 13.44 -11.10 -21.14
CA THR A 168 14.85 -11.08 -21.58
C THR A 168 15.72 -11.72 -20.51
N MET A 169 16.66 -12.57 -20.93
CA MET A 169 17.62 -13.24 -20.06
C MET A 169 19.04 -12.75 -20.33
N PRO A 170 19.83 -12.45 -19.29
CA PRO A 170 19.43 -12.34 -17.89
C PRO A 170 18.46 -11.16 -17.64
N PRO A 171 17.61 -11.23 -16.60
CA PRO A 171 16.68 -10.15 -16.28
C PRO A 171 17.39 -8.83 -16.01
N THR A 172 16.75 -7.73 -16.37
CA THR A 172 17.30 -6.40 -16.16
C THR A 172 17.25 -6.00 -14.67
N ARG A 173 18.08 -5.04 -14.25
CA ARG A 173 18.02 -4.51 -12.88
C ARG A 173 16.65 -3.93 -12.52
N LEU A 174 15.94 -3.36 -13.50
CA LEU A 174 14.59 -2.85 -13.28
C LEU A 174 13.60 -3.98 -12.95
N GLU A 175 13.73 -5.12 -13.63
CA GLU A 175 12.91 -6.30 -13.33
C GLU A 175 13.23 -6.91 -11.97
N TRP A 176 14.51 -6.88 -11.57
CA TRP A 176 14.93 -7.28 -10.22
C TRP A 176 14.30 -6.42 -9.13
N ILE A 177 14.18 -5.09 -9.34
CA ILE A 177 13.45 -4.21 -8.43
C ILE A 177 11.97 -4.56 -8.44
N ARG A 178 11.35 -4.66 -9.63
CA ARG A 178 9.92 -4.98 -9.75
C ARG A 178 9.56 -6.32 -9.11
N ALA A 179 10.44 -7.31 -9.17
CA ALA A 179 10.20 -8.63 -8.58
C ALA A 179 10.09 -8.60 -7.04
N ARG A 180 10.61 -7.55 -6.39
CA ARG A 180 10.54 -7.32 -4.94
C ARG A 180 9.38 -6.43 -4.53
N LEU A 181 8.72 -5.79 -5.49
CA LEU A 181 7.53 -5.00 -5.22
C LEU A 181 6.30 -5.91 -5.18
N PRO A 182 5.36 -5.66 -4.25
CA PRO A 182 4.04 -6.28 -4.32
C PRO A 182 3.36 -5.80 -5.62
N LEU A 183 2.88 -6.76 -6.42
CA LEU A 183 2.14 -6.52 -7.67
C LEU A 183 0.64 -6.34 -7.40
#